data_AF-A0A842NIX2-F1
#
_entry.id   AF-A0A842NIX2-F1
#
_cell.length_a   1.000
_cell.length_b   1.000
_cell.length_c   1.000
_cell.angle_alpha   90.00
_cell.angle_beta   90.00
_cell.angle_gamma   90.00
#
_symmetry.space_group_name_H-M   'P 1'
#
loop_
_entity.id
_entity.type
_entity.pdbx_description
1 polymer ?
#
loop_
_entity_poly.entity_id
_entity_poly.type
_entity_poly.pdbx_seq_one_letter_code
_entity_poly.pdbx_strand_id
1 'polypeptide(L)'
;MIVHFGVRTTEPMKVAFKVLEPDEDVSSAVSELLSKMTELYHQHHTSYDHSMIVYYDPPDTLGGRKEVLVPLPWEIDGVDSKTFPSIRAAFLVYEGAGTPVEAYHKRLEELIEHDGLERDEEIHSIEIMYVPEDLDYTDYTIEIMFPVKR
;
A
#
# COMPACT_ATOMS: atom_id res chain seq x y z
N MET A 1 -17.64 1.53 2.38
CA MET A 1 -18.40 1.05 1.20
C MET A 1 -17.41 0.47 0.22
N ILE A 2 -17.65 -0.73 -0.34
CA ILE A 2 -16.78 -1.28 -1.40
C ILE A 2 -17.07 -0.51 -2.69
N VAL A 3 -16.02 0.05 -3.28
CA VAL A 3 -16.07 0.78 -4.55
C VAL A 3 -15.80 -0.19 -5.69
N HIS A 4 -14.68 -0.93 -5.60
CA HIS A 4 -14.21 -1.86 -6.63
C HIS A 4 -13.62 -3.12 -5.98
N PHE A 5 -13.71 -4.25 -6.69
CA PHE A 5 -13.05 -5.50 -6.31
C PHE A 5 -12.76 -6.35 -7.55
N GLY A 6 -11.71 -7.16 -7.52
CA GLY A 6 -11.36 -8.06 -8.63
C GLY A 6 -9.93 -8.55 -8.57
N VAL A 7 -9.38 -8.93 -9.73
CA VAL A 7 -7.98 -9.36 -9.89
C VAL A 7 -7.32 -8.51 -10.96
N ARG A 8 -6.12 -7.98 -10.69
CA ARG A 8 -5.34 -7.22 -11.66
C ARG A 8 -3.85 -7.51 -11.55
N THR A 9 -3.11 -7.12 -12.58
CA THR A 9 -1.64 -7.09 -12.55
C THR A 9 -1.18 -5.64 -12.57
N THR A 10 -0.35 -5.25 -11.60
CA THR A 10 0.24 -3.91 -11.56
C THR A 10 1.44 -3.82 -12.48
N GLU A 11 1.72 -2.61 -12.96
CA GLU A 11 2.98 -2.31 -13.63
C GLU A 11 4.09 -2.12 -12.58
N PRO A 12 5.35 -2.46 -12.90
CA PRO A 12 6.48 -2.10 -12.04
C PRO A 12 6.55 -0.58 -11.87
N MET A 13 6.81 -0.11 -10.66
CA MET A 13 6.85 1.33 -10.35
C MET A 13 8.10 1.69 -9.55
N LYS A 14 8.63 2.89 -9.74
CA LYS A 14 9.68 3.42 -8.88
C LYS A 14 9.04 3.90 -7.59
N VAL A 15 9.63 3.54 -6.45
CA VAL A 15 9.15 3.93 -5.12
C VAL A 15 10.30 4.42 -4.26
N ALA A 16 10.05 5.44 -3.45
CA ALA A 16 10.80 5.71 -2.24
C ALA A 16 10.39 4.66 -1.21
N PHE A 17 11.31 4.20 -0.37
CA PHE A 17 10.97 3.18 0.62
C PHE A 17 11.66 3.38 1.96
N LYS A 18 11.02 2.84 3.00
CA LYS A 18 11.60 2.66 4.32
C LYS A 18 11.20 1.27 4.85
N VAL A 19 12.20 0.44 5.16
CA VAL A 19 11.97 -0.80 5.91
C VAL A 19 11.73 -0.43 7.37
N LEU A 20 10.65 -0.94 7.96
CA LEU A 20 10.30 -0.59 9.33
C LEU A 20 10.87 -1.60 10.33
N GLU A 21 11.28 -1.08 11.48
CA GLU A 21 11.55 -1.93 12.63
C GLU A 21 10.23 -2.55 13.17
N PRO A 22 10.28 -3.71 13.86
CA PRO A 22 9.11 -4.40 14.42
C PRO A 22 8.07 -3.49 15.09
N ASP A 23 8.54 -2.61 15.98
CA ASP A 23 7.70 -1.76 16.83
C ASP A 23 7.56 -0.33 16.26
N GLU A 24 8.05 -0.07 15.06
CA GLU A 24 7.98 1.24 14.44
C GLU A 24 6.54 1.54 13.98
N ASP A 25 6.07 2.75 14.31
CA ASP A 25 4.76 3.25 13.94
C ASP A 25 4.71 3.60 12.46
N VAL A 26 3.72 3.02 11.76
CA VAL A 26 3.59 3.18 10.31
C VAL A 26 3.26 4.62 9.93
N SER A 27 2.41 5.30 10.70
CA SER A 27 1.98 6.67 10.40
C SER A 27 3.15 7.66 10.51
N SER A 28 3.99 7.49 11.54
CA SER A 28 5.23 8.24 11.73
C SER A 28 6.19 7.98 10.57
N ALA A 29 6.39 6.72 10.17
CA ALA A 29 7.29 6.38 9.08
C ALA A 29 6.85 6.94 7.72
N VAL A 30 5.54 6.91 7.42
CA VAL A 30 4.96 7.57 6.23
C VAL A 30 5.23 9.07 6.28
N SER A 31 4.96 9.71 7.42
CA SER A 31 5.15 11.15 7.60
C SER A 31 6.62 11.56 7.43
N GLU A 32 7.56 10.80 7.98
CA GLU A 32 8.99 11.02 7.82
C GLU A 32 9.45 10.89 6.37
N LEU A 33 9.01 9.86 5.66
CA LEU A 33 9.37 9.64 4.27
C LEU A 33 8.84 10.77 3.37
N LEU A 34 7.57 11.16 3.55
CA LEU A 34 6.97 12.29 2.84
C LEU A 34 7.64 13.63 3.18
N SER A 35 8.01 13.84 4.44
CA SER A 35 8.72 15.06 4.87
C SER A 35 10.09 15.16 4.21
N LYS A 36 10.87 14.06 4.23
CA LYS A 36 12.19 13.99 3.57
C LYS A 36 12.08 14.24 2.06
N MET A 37 11.07 13.68 1.41
CA MET A 37 10.81 13.91 -0.02
C MET A 37 10.40 15.35 -0.30
N THR A 38 9.62 15.99 0.59
CA THR A 38 9.20 17.38 0.46
C THR A 38 10.38 18.35 0.66
N GLU A 39 11.21 18.12 1.67
CA GLU A 39 12.39 18.94 1.98
C GLU A 39 13.41 18.95 0.84
N LEU A 40 13.70 17.78 0.28
CA LEU A 40 14.67 17.64 -0.80
C LEU A 40 14.16 18.20 -2.13
N TYR A 41 12.84 18.31 -2.31
CA TYR A 41 12.23 18.56 -3.62
C TYR A 41 11.09 19.60 -3.61
N HIS A 42 11.21 20.63 -2.77
CA HIS A 42 10.31 21.80 -2.69
C HIS A 42 9.94 22.47 -4.03
N GLN A 43 10.74 22.28 -5.09
CA GLN A 43 10.54 22.90 -6.41
C GLN A 43 9.62 22.12 -7.35
N HIS A 44 9.33 20.85 -7.07
CA HIS A 44 8.40 20.07 -7.85
C HIS A 44 7.10 19.99 -7.08
N HIS A 45 6.07 20.69 -7.56
CA HIS A 45 4.68 20.64 -7.06
C HIS A 45 4.04 19.26 -7.33
N THR A 46 4.78 18.20 -7.03
CA THR A 46 4.36 16.83 -7.22
C THR A 46 3.50 16.48 -6.03
N SER A 47 2.19 16.47 -6.24
CA SER A 47 1.27 15.81 -5.32
C SER A 47 1.55 14.32 -5.39
N TYR A 48 2.03 13.75 -4.31
CA TYR A 48 2.02 12.30 -4.13
C TYR A 48 0.56 11.89 -3.89
N ASP A 49 0.07 10.97 -4.71
CA ASP A 49 -1.34 10.58 -4.76
C ASP A 49 -1.67 9.43 -3.80
N HIS A 50 -0.67 8.67 -3.35
CA HIS A 50 -0.85 7.62 -2.35
C HIS A 50 0.44 7.23 -1.61
N SER A 51 0.26 6.53 -0.49
CA SER A 51 1.30 5.76 0.20
C SER A 51 0.91 4.29 0.24
N MET A 52 1.89 3.40 0.22
CA MET A 52 1.67 1.96 0.31
C MET A 52 2.38 1.37 1.53
N ILE A 53 1.79 0.35 2.12
CA ILE A 53 2.39 -0.47 3.17
C ILE A 53 2.42 -1.90 2.65
N VAL A 54 3.61 -2.48 2.57
CA VAL A 54 3.79 -3.88 2.17
C VAL A 54 4.06 -4.70 3.42
N TYR A 55 3.19 -5.66 3.68
CA TYR A 55 3.34 -6.63 4.75
C TYR A 55 3.83 -7.93 4.15
N TYR A 56 5.01 -8.37 4.56
CA TYR A 56 5.57 -9.65 4.11
C TYR A 56 5.05 -10.82 4.95
N ASP A 57 4.73 -10.55 6.21
CA ASP A 57 4.26 -11.55 7.16
C ASP A 57 2.84 -11.20 7.65
N PRO A 58 2.04 -12.17 8.14
CA PRO A 58 0.69 -11.90 8.66
C PRO A 58 0.67 -10.84 9.79
N PRO A 59 -0.40 -10.04 9.95
CA PRO A 59 -0.47 -8.92 10.89
C PRO A 59 -0.16 -9.28 12.35
N ASP A 60 -0.49 -10.49 12.78
CA ASP A 60 -0.27 -10.98 14.15
C ASP A 60 1.14 -11.56 14.39
N THR A 61 2.03 -11.46 13.41
CA THR A 61 3.40 -11.97 13.52
C THR A 61 4.25 -10.99 14.33
N LEU A 62 4.73 -11.44 15.50
CA LEU A 62 5.64 -10.64 16.32
C LEU A 62 6.92 -10.32 15.53
N GLY A 63 7.19 -9.04 15.30
CA GLY A 63 8.30 -8.59 14.47
C GLY A 63 8.16 -8.91 12.99
N GLY A 64 6.92 -9.04 12.50
CA GLY A 64 6.62 -9.16 11.08
C GLY A 64 7.27 -8.05 10.26
N ARG A 65 7.86 -8.42 9.14
CA ARG A 65 8.54 -7.50 8.23
C ARG A 65 7.51 -6.68 7.48
N LYS A 66 7.73 -5.38 7.48
CA LYS A 66 6.89 -4.41 6.78
C LYS A 66 7.74 -3.28 6.20
N GLU A 67 7.30 -2.72 5.09
CA GLU A 67 7.92 -1.54 4.49
C GLU A 67 6.87 -0.53 4.05
N VAL A 68 7.23 0.74 4.17
CA VAL A 68 6.44 1.85 3.65
C VAL A 68 7.02 2.28 2.32
N LEU A 69 6.16 2.44 1.33
CA LEU A 69 6.50 2.88 -0.01
C LEU A 69 5.73 4.15 -0.36
N VAL A 70 6.37 5.06 -1.10
CA VAL A 70 5.71 6.19 -1.75
C VAL A 70 6.11 6.20 -3.23
N PRO A 71 5.16 6.20 -4.18
CA PRO A 71 5.48 6.27 -5.60
C PRO A 71 6.35 7.46 -5.94
N LEU A 72 7.33 7.21 -6.81
CA LEU A 72 8.25 8.22 -7.31
C LEU A 72 8.12 8.36 -8.82
N PRO A 73 7.87 9.57 -9.34
CA PRO A 73 7.87 9.82 -10.77
C PRO A 73 9.29 9.81 -11.39
N TRP A 74 10.34 9.99 -10.57
CA TRP A 74 11.75 9.90 -10.97
C TRP A 74 12.65 9.60 -9.76
N GLU A 75 13.93 9.30 -9.99
CA GLU A 75 14.90 9.07 -8.92
C GLU A 75 15.27 10.37 -8.20
N ILE A 76 15.18 10.35 -6.87
CA ILE A 76 15.50 11.49 -6.00
C ILE A 76 16.80 11.20 -5.26
N ASP A 77 17.84 12.00 -5.54
CA ASP A 77 19.12 11.91 -4.81
C ASP A 77 18.90 12.10 -3.30
N GLY A 78 19.48 11.20 -2.50
CA GLY A 78 19.37 11.22 -1.04
C GLY A 78 18.11 10.55 -0.47
N VAL A 79 17.21 10.05 -1.32
CA VAL A 79 16.08 9.20 -0.92
C VAL A 79 16.33 7.76 -1.39
N ASP A 80 16.27 6.82 -0.45
CA ASP A 80 16.36 5.41 -0.77
C ASP A 80 15.18 5.02 -1.65
N SER A 81 15.49 4.50 -2.82
CA SER A 81 14.49 4.17 -3.84
C SER A 81 14.77 2.83 -4.49
N LYS A 82 13.70 2.15 -4.90
CA LYS A 82 13.76 0.87 -5.60
C LYS A 82 12.68 0.80 -6.67
N THR A 83 12.76 -0.21 -7.53
CA THR A 83 11.65 -0.57 -8.41
C THR A 83 10.82 -1.61 -7.69
N PHE A 84 9.57 -1.27 -7.36
CA PHE A 84 8.59 -2.21 -6.87
C PHE A 84 8.09 -3.08 -8.04
N PRO A 85 8.10 -4.42 -7.90
CA PRO A 85 7.83 -5.32 -9.02
C PRO A 85 6.36 -5.28 -9.45
N SER A 86 6.10 -5.80 -10.65
CA SER A 86 4.75 -6.11 -11.10
C SER A 86 4.16 -7.25 -10.28
N ILE A 87 2.98 -7.02 -9.69
CA ILE A 87 2.28 -7.97 -8.83
C ILE A 87 0.93 -8.30 -9.45
N ARG A 88 0.63 -9.59 -9.58
CA ARG A 88 -0.74 -10.05 -9.82
C ARG A 88 -1.41 -10.21 -8.45
N ALA A 89 -2.55 -9.56 -8.24
CA ALA A 89 -3.22 -9.54 -6.95
C ALA A 89 -4.74 -9.52 -7.11
N ALA A 90 -5.42 -10.21 -6.20
CA ALA A 90 -6.79 -9.89 -5.87
C ALA A 90 -6.80 -8.57 -5.08
N PHE A 91 -7.73 -7.67 -5.37
CA PHE A 91 -7.81 -6.36 -4.72
C PHE A 91 -9.23 -5.96 -4.37
N LEU A 92 -9.37 -5.09 -3.37
CA LEU A 92 -10.61 -4.46 -2.95
C LEU A 92 -10.33 -3.02 -2.56
N VAL A 93 -11.08 -2.09 -3.16
CA VAL A 93 -11.07 -0.66 -2.86
C VAL A 93 -12.31 -0.31 -2.06
N TYR A 94 -12.14 0.43 -0.96
CA TYR A 94 -13.24 0.90 -0.14
C TYR A 94 -13.04 2.32 0.36
N GLU A 95 -14.15 2.96 0.68
CA GLU A 95 -14.22 4.32 1.23
C GLU A 95 -14.98 4.34 2.57
N GLY A 96 -14.54 5.21 3.47
CA GLY A 96 -15.23 5.54 4.73
C GLY A 96 -14.93 4.61 5.92
N ALA A 97 -15.21 5.10 7.13
CA ALA A 97 -14.79 4.49 8.40
C ALA A 97 -15.82 3.53 9.06
N GLY A 98 -16.92 3.19 8.37
CA GLY A 98 -18.06 2.49 8.97
C GLY A 98 -17.92 0.97 9.12
N THR A 99 -16.89 0.35 8.54
CA THR A 99 -16.69 -1.11 8.55
C THR A 99 -15.23 -1.41 8.92
N PRO A 100 -14.98 -2.35 9.86
CA PRO A 100 -13.61 -2.75 10.22
C PRO A 100 -12.85 -3.33 9.03
N VAL A 101 -11.53 -3.09 8.97
CA VAL A 101 -10.66 -3.51 7.86
C VAL A 101 -10.67 -5.03 7.67
N GLU A 102 -10.81 -5.78 8.76
CA GLU A 102 -10.83 -7.24 8.79
C GLU A 102 -12.00 -7.83 7.99
N ALA A 103 -13.12 -7.11 7.90
CA ALA A 103 -14.26 -7.53 7.09
C ALA A 103 -13.92 -7.47 5.59
N TYR A 104 -13.11 -6.49 5.17
CA TYR A 104 -12.64 -6.38 3.79
C TYR A 104 -11.58 -7.42 3.46
N HIS A 105 -10.67 -7.72 4.41
CA HIS A 105 -9.70 -8.83 4.26
C HIS A 105 -10.42 -10.15 4.04
N LYS A 106 -11.40 -10.45 4.90
CA LYS A 106 -12.21 -11.67 4.76
C LYS A 106 -12.90 -11.76 3.40
N ARG A 107 -13.44 -10.64 2.92
CA ARG A 107 -14.11 -10.60 1.62
C ARG A 107 -13.15 -10.89 0.46
N LEU A 108 -11.90 -10.47 0.59
CA LEU A 108 -10.84 -10.71 -0.39
C LEU A 108 -10.41 -12.19 -0.38
N GLU A 109 -10.29 -12.82 0.79
CA GLU A 109 -10.05 -14.27 0.89
C GLU A 109 -11.18 -15.08 0.24
N GLU A 110 -12.44 -14.73 0.51
CA GLU A 110 -13.61 -15.40 -0.11
C GLU A 110 -13.57 -15.35 -1.65
N LEU A 111 -13.08 -14.25 -2.22
CA LEU A 111 -12.90 -14.11 -3.67
C LEU A 111 -11.81 -15.05 -4.20
N ILE A 112 -10.66 -15.09 -3.51
CA ILE A 112 -9.52 -15.91 -3.88
C ILE A 112 -9.91 -17.39 -3.86
N GLU A 113 -10.62 -17.83 -2.82
CA GLU A 113 -11.15 -19.19 -2.69
C GLU A 113 -12.17 -19.52 -3.80
N HIS A 114 -13.13 -18.62 -4.03
CA HIS A 114 -14.18 -18.82 -5.04
C HIS A 114 -13.61 -18.96 -6.46
N ASP A 115 -12.63 -18.13 -6.80
CA ASP A 115 -12.01 -18.10 -8.13
C ASP A 115 -10.89 -19.14 -8.30
N GLY A 116 -10.59 -19.92 -7.25
CA GLY A 116 -9.55 -20.96 -7.27
C GLY A 116 -8.14 -20.39 -7.45
N LEU A 117 -7.90 -19.18 -6.93
CA LEU A 117 -6.61 -18.49 -7.02
C LEU A 117 -5.70 -18.96 -5.88
N GLU A 118 -4.40 -19.07 -6.16
CA GLU A 118 -3.40 -19.40 -5.14
C GLU A 118 -2.68 -18.13 -4.68
N ARG A 119 -2.51 -17.97 -3.37
CA ARG A 119 -1.76 -16.85 -2.79
C ARG A 119 -0.27 -16.94 -3.17
N ASP A 120 0.34 -15.78 -3.36
CA ASP A 120 1.80 -15.65 -3.33
C ASP A 120 2.28 -15.69 -1.87
N GLU A 121 3.41 -16.34 -1.62
CA GLU A 121 3.97 -16.53 -0.27
C GLU A 121 5.05 -15.49 0.07
N GLU A 122 5.54 -14.72 -0.91
CA GLU A 122 6.58 -13.72 -0.68
C GLU A 122 6.02 -12.48 0.03
N ILE A 123 4.82 -12.04 -0.35
CA ILE A 123 4.13 -10.86 0.19
C ILE A 123 2.75 -11.27 0.68
N HIS A 124 2.51 -11.10 1.98
CA HIS A 124 1.21 -11.36 2.58
C HIS A 124 0.15 -10.40 2.02
N SER A 125 0.33 -9.09 2.19
CA SER A 125 -0.65 -8.10 1.76
C SER A 125 -0.03 -6.75 1.47
N ILE A 126 -0.72 -5.94 0.68
CA ILE A 126 -0.36 -4.55 0.40
C ILE A 126 -1.58 -3.70 0.71
N GLU A 127 -1.39 -2.64 1.49
CA GLU A 127 -2.39 -1.63 1.76
C GLU A 127 -1.97 -0.32 1.08
N ILE A 128 -2.90 0.31 0.37
CA ILE A 128 -2.67 1.57 -0.33
C ILE A 128 -3.65 2.59 0.22
N MET A 129 -3.12 3.69 0.74
CA MET A 129 -3.88 4.84 1.21
C MET A 129 -3.76 5.95 0.18
N TYR A 130 -4.88 6.30 -0.45
CA TYR A 130 -4.94 7.41 -1.40
C TYR A 130 -5.17 8.72 -0.64
N VAL A 131 -4.44 9.76 -1.06
CA VAL A 131 -4.64 11.12 -0.55
C VAL A 131 -5.98 11.63 -1.11
N PRO A 132 -6.90 12.14 -0.28
CA PRO A 132 -8.13 12.74 -0.76
C PRO A 132 -7.86 13.87 -1.76
N GLU A 133 -8.61 13.91 -2.88
CA GLU A 133 -8.51 15.01 -3.84
C GLU A 133 -8.97 16.36 -3.24
N ASP A 134 -9.82 16.29 -2.21
CA ASP A 134 -10.30 17.43 -1.43
C ASP A 134 -9.98 17.20 0.05
N LEU A 135 -9.27 18.15 0.68
CA LEU A 135 -8.91 18.08 2.11
C LEU A 135 -10.14 18.23 3.03
N ASP A 136 -11.26 18.73 2.49
CA ASP A 136 -12.54 18.80 3.20
C ASP A 136 -13.29 17.44 3.16
N TYR A 137 -12.85 16.50 2.31
CA TYR A 137 -13.35 15.12 2.30
C TYR A 137 -12.65 14.28 3.38
N THR A 138 -13.41 13.89 4.40
CA THR A 138 -12.92 13.06 5.52
C THR A 138 -12.86 11.56 5.22
N ASP A 139 -13.33 11.13 4.05
CA ASP A 139 -13.37 9.71 3.68
C ASP A 139 -12.10 9.34 2.90
N TYR A 140 -11.18 8.66 3.59
CA TYR A 140 -10.00 8.06 2.97
C TYR A 140 -10.43 6.92 2.04
N THR A 141 -9.85 6.88 0.84
CA THR A 141 -9.93 5.73 -0.04
C THR A 141 -8.77 4.80 0.26
N ILE A 142 -9.09 3.54 0.57
CA ILE A 142 -8.09 2.51 0.88
C ILE A 142 -8.27 1.36 -0.10
N GLU A 143 -7.17 0.87 -0.63
CA GLU A 143 -7.11 -0.38 -1.36
C GLU A 143 -6.30 -1.42 -0.60
N ILE A 144 -6.84 -2.64 -0.50
CA ILE A 144 -6.12 -3.81 0.00
C ILE A 144 -5.87 -4.74 -1.17
N MET A 145 -4.65 -5.24 -1.29
CA MET A 145 -4.25 -6.20 -2.31
C MET A 145 -3.63 -7.45 -1.68
N PHE A 146 -4.08 -8.61 -2.14
CA PHE A 146 -3.56 -9.93 -1.81
C PHE A 146 -2.88 -10.50 -3.05
N PRO A 147 -1.53 -10.55 -3.06
CA PRO A 147 -0.77 -11.18 -4.13
C PRO A 147 -1.21 -12.63 -4.39
N VAL A 148 -1.30 -12.98 -5.67
CA VAL A 148 -1.68 -14.32 -6.16
C VAL A 148 -0.71 -14.77 -7.24
N LYS A 149 -0.53 -16.09 -7.39
CA LYS A 149 0.33 -16.69 -8.41
C LYS A 149 -0.15 -16.33 -9.83
N ARG A 150 0.79 -16.28 -10.77
CA ARG A 150 0.50 -16.00 -12.19
C ARG A 150 -0.14 -17.17 -12.89
#